data_AF-A0A9D1PKS0-F1
#
_entry.id   AF-A0A9D1PKS0-F1
#
_cell.length_a   1.000
_cell.length_b   1.000
_cell.length_c   1.000
_cell.angle_alpha   90.00
_cell.angle_beta   90.00
_cell.angle_gamma   90.00
#
_symmetry.space_group_name_H-M   'P 1'
#
loop_
_entity.id
_entity.type
_entity.pdbx_description
1 polymer ?
#
loop_
_entity_poly.entity_id
_entity_poly.type
_entity_poly.pdbx_seq_one_letter_code
_entity_poly.pdbx_strand_id
1 'polypeptide(L)'
;MSQVVENNGTEVGEAKKDNKSIGVGSMAGKNYLFDINNQCIIYNNGNVHFKFNIIRQKSMETLKETLVICIEDENGEKFAEITTSAIKLLDSLISLNDYGIVLSNFVYKDIEQCIRNVYHLLDIKYIHTELVLDDDKLREIISMVIDYASEIGNLEYEVNGKVCYNIPVADFSSLIKDSEYKDFDLLEIKKELKNSKYTICSTGRYDRTIYNSDTKKAIKVISFNKKYILESVKGDK
;
A
#
# COMPACT_ATOMS: atom_id res chain seq x y z
N MET A 1 -23.22 13.77 -77.81
CA MET A 1 -22.01 14.13 -77.06
C MET A 1 -22.43 14.37 -75.63
N SER A 2 -21.86 13.85 -74.55
CA SER A 2 -20.89 12.80 -74.27
C SER A 2 -20.94 12.63 -72.73
N GLN A 3 -20.80 11.41 -72.23
CA GLN A 3 -20.18 11.00 -70.94
C GLN A 3 -20.78 11.56 -69.62
N VAL A 4 -21.37 10.75 -68.74
CA VAL A 4 -20.72 9.86 -67.72
C VAL A 4 -19.67 10.58 -66.88
N VAL A 5 -19.96 10.82 -65.60
CA VAL A 5 -19.07 10.52 -64.44
C VAL A 5 -19.94 10.26 -63.20
N GLU A 6 -19.72 9.11 -62.57
CA GLU A 6 -20.24 8.67 -61.28
C GLU A 6 -19.64 9.48 -60.12
N ASN A 7 -20.36 9.59 -58.99
CA ASN A 7 -19.67 9.42 -57.71
C ASN A 7 -20.59 8.83 -56.65
N ASN A 8 -20.15 7.68 -56.15
CA ASN A 8 -20.70 6.90 -55.06
C ASN A 8 -20.23 7.46 -53.70
N GLY A 9 -21.00 7.15 -52.66
CA GLY A 9 -20.55 7.14 -51.25
C GLY A 9 -21.00 8.38 -50.46
N THR A 10 -21.50 8.27 -49.23
CA THR A 10 -21.30 7.18 -48.27
C THR A 10 -22.42 7.24 -47.22
N GLU A 11 -23.21 6.17 -47.10
CA GLU A 11 -23.90 5.82 -45.86
C GLU A 11 -22.84 5.40 -44.83
N VAL A 12 -22.83 6.06 -43.67
CA VAL A 12 -22.25 5.50 -42.44
C VAL A 12 -23.30 5.81 -41.37
N GLY A 13 -24.21 4.92 -41.03
CA GLY A 13 -23.93 3.56 -40.58
C GLY A 13 -23.80 3.64 -39.06
N GLU A 14 -24.93 3.52 -38.36
CA GLU A 14 -24.97 3.32 -36.91
C GLU A 14 -23.99 2.22 -36.54
N ALA A 15 -22.94 2.58 -35.81
CA ALA A 15 -22.01 1.61 -35.25
C ALA A 15 -22.77 0.81 -34.18
N LYS A 16 -23.37 -0.30 -34.61
CA LYS A 16 -23.62 -1.45 -33.76
C LYS A 16 -22.30 -1.74 -33.05
N LYS A 17 -22.26 -1.47 -31.74
CA LYS A 17 -21.21 -2.03 -30.89
C LYS A 17 -21.40 -3.54 -30.92
N ASP A 18 -20.63 -4.18 -31.79
CA ASP A 18 -20.39 -5.61 -31.74
C ASP A 18 -19.78 -5.92 -30.37
N ASN A 19 -20.64 -6.33 -29.42
CA ASN A 19 -20.23 -6.98 -28.19
C ASN A 19 -19.59 -8.31 -28.57
N LYS A 20 -18.30 -8.24 -28.93
CA LYS A 20 -17.45 -9.41 -29.06
C LYS A 20 -17.37 -10.05 -27.68
N SER A 21 -18.09 -11.15 -27.50
CA SER A 21 -18.01 -11.98 -26.29
C SER A 21 -16.59 -12.50 -26.17
N ILE A 22 -15.83 -11.97 -25.21
CA ILE A 22 -14.52 -12.49 -24.86
C ILE A 22 -14.74 -13.51 -23.73
N GLY A 23 -14.75 -14.78 -24.11
CA GLY A 23 -14.53 -15.95 -23.26
C GLY A 23 -15.36 -16.07 -21.98
N VAL A 24 -16.64 -16.48 -22.09
CA VAL A 24 -17.37 -17.03 -20.95
C VAL A 24 -16.88 -18.47 -20.72
N GLY A 25 -15.90 -18.64 -19.84
CA GLY A 25 -15.47 -19.95 -19.36
C GLY A 25 -16.45 -20.51 -18.34
N SER A 26 -17.64 -20.93 -18.77
CA SER A 26 -18.46 -21.85 -17.97
C SER A 26 -17.79 -23.23 -18.00
N MET A 27 -16.81 -23.45 -17.12
CA MET A 27 -16.35 -24.80 -16.84
C MET A 27 -17.37 -25.45 -15.91
N ALA A 28 -18.13 -26.40 -16.45
CA ALA A 28 -19.10 -27.20 -15.71
C ALA A 28 -18.50 -27.68 -14.36
N GLY A 29 -19.17 -27.37 -13.25
CA GLY A 29 -18.80 -27.83 -11.91
C GLY A 29 -18.07 -26.83 -10.99
N LYS A 30 -17.86 -25.57 -11.40
CA LYS A 30 -17.30 -24.52 -10.53
C LYS A 30 -18.41 -23.66 -9.91
N ASN A 31 -18.37 -23.49 -8.58
CA ASN A 31 -19.32 -22.69 -7.78
C ASN A 31 -19.02 -21.19 -7.82
N TYR A 32 -18.53 -20.65 -8.93
CA TYR A 32 -18.23 -19.22 -9.05
C TYR A 32 -18.29 -18.79 -10.52
N LEU A 33 -18.79 -17.57 -10.76
CA LEU A 33 -18.83 -16.93 -12.07
C LEU A 33 -18.01 -15.65 -12.05
N PHE A 34 -17.41 -15.34 -13.18
CA PHE A 34 -16.80 -14.06 -13.45
C PHE A 34 -17.67 -13.36 -14.49
N ASP A 35 -18.23 -12.21 -14.14
CA ASP A 35 -19.15 -11.50 -15.02
C ASP A 35 -18.44 -10.47 -15.90
N ILE A 36 -19.19 -9.93 -16.85
CA ILE A 36 -18.73 -8.92 -17.83
C ILE A 36 -18.40 -7.56 -17.19
N ASN A 37 -18.74 -7.34 -15.92
CA ASN A 37 -18.44 -6.14 -15.16
C ASN A 37 -17.22 -6.32 -14.24
N ASN A 38 -16.44 -7.39 -14.46
CA ASN A 38 -15.25 -7.74 -13.69
C ASN A 38 -15.53 -8.07 -12.22
N GLN A 39 -16.73 -8.57 -11.92
CA GLN A 39 -17.08 -9.04 -10.59
C GLN A 39 -16.82 -10.55 -10.50
N CYS A 40 -16.16 -10.99 -9.44
CA CYS A 40 -16.12 -12.41 -9.10
C CYS A 40 -17.28 -12.71 -8.16
N ILE A 41 -18.16 -13.63 -8.56
CA ILE A 41 -19.34 -14.04 -7.80
C ILE A 41 -19.15 -15.49 -7.40
N ILE A 42 -19.08 -15.77 -6.11
CA ILE A 42 -19.07 -17.12 -5.56
C ILE A 42 -20.50 -17.51 -5.26
N TYR A 43 -20.88 -18.70 -5.69
CA TYR A 43 -22.18 -19.30 -5.43
C TYR A 43 -22.08 -20.39 -4.37
N ASN A 44 -23.15 -20.58 -3.60
CA ASN A 44 -23.37 -21.73 -2.75
C ASN A 44 -24.77 -22.26 -3.02
N ASN A 45 -24.88 -23.52 -3.48
CA ASN A 45 -26.16 -24.15 -3.85
C ASN A 45 -27.02 -23.33 -4.82
N GLY A 46 -26.40 -22.60 -5.74
CA GLY A 46 -27.09 -21.77 -6.74
C GLY A 46 -27.41 -20.34 -6.31
N ASN A 47 -27.20 -19.99 -5.03
CA ASN A 47 -27.34 -18.61 -4.54
C ASN A 47 -25.98 -17.91 -4.52
N VAL A 48 -25.95 -16.59 -4.76
CA VAL A 48 -24.75 -15.78 -4.56
C VAL A 48 -24.39 -15.82 -3.09
N HIS A 49 -23.17 -16.25 -2.78
CA HIS A 49 -22.62 -16.30 -1.43
C HIS A 49 -21.71 -15.08 -1.19
N PHE A 50 -20.81 -14.79 -2.13
CA PHE A 50 -19.93 -13.62 -2.04
C PHE A 50 -19.76 -12.96 -3.40
N LYS A 51 -19.59 -11.64 -3.39
CA LYS A 51 -19.31 -10.86 -4.58
C LYS A 51 -18.10 -9.95 -4.36
N PHE A 52 -17.10 -10.09 -5.21
CA PHE A 52 -15.85 -9.34 -5.13
C PHE A 52 -15.90 -8.19 -6.15
N ASN A 53 -15.87 -6.97 -5.63
CA ASN A 53 -15.80 -5.73 -6.38
C ASN A 53 -14.36 -5.19 -6.30
N ILE A 54 -13.72 -4.98 -7.45
CA ILE A 54 -12.30 -4.61 -7.51
C ILE A 54 -12.18 -3.17 -8.02
N ILE A 55 -11.47 -2.35 -7.25
CA ILE A 55 -11.17 -0.96 -7.61
C ILE A 55 -9.65 -0.82 -7.72
N ARG A 56 -9.17 -0.40 -8.88
CA ARG A 56 -7.76 -0.04 -9.06
C ARG A 56 -7.57 1.42 -8.66
N GLN A 57 -6.64 1.66 -7.75
CA GLN A 57 -6.31 2.98 -7.25
C GLN A 57 -4.86 3.32 -7.56
N LYS A 58 -4.59 4.62 -7.75
CA LYS A 58 -3.24 5.15 -7.88
C LYS A 58 -3.08 6.39 -7.02
N SER A 59 -2.12 6.33 -6.11
CA SER A 59 -1.70 7.45 -5.29
C SER A 59 -1.07 8.52 -6.17
N MET A 60 -1.55 9.76 -6.06
CA MET A 60 -0.95 10.90 -6.77
C MET A 60 0.44 11.25 -6.22
N GLU A 61 0.67 11.04 -4.92
CA GLU A 61 1.92 11.41 -4.24
C GLU A 61 3.01 10.36 -4.46
N THR A 62 2.68 9.09 -4.21
CA THR A 62 3.67 8.00 -4.25
C THR A 62 3.79 7.35 -5.62
N LEU A 63 2.84 7.63 -6.52
CA LEU A 63 2.66 6.98 -7.83
C LEU A 63 2.45 5.46 -7.74
N LYS A 64 2.31 4.91 -6.53
CA LYS A 64 2.06 3.49 -6.28
C LYS A 64 0.61 3.15 -6.63
N GLU A 65 0.43 1.98 -7.24
CA GLU A 65 -0.88 1.43 -7.52
C GLU A 65 -1.27 0.39 -6.47
N THR A 66 -2.54 0.43 -6.09
CA THR A 66 -3.16 -0.50 -5.15
C THR A 66 -4.47 -1.02 -5.73
N LEU A 67 -4.89 -2.17 -5.23
CA LEU A 67 -6.20 -2.77 -5.47
C LEU A 67 -6.98 -2.72 -4.17
N VAL A 68 -8.17 -2.15 -4.22
CA VAL A 68 -9.16 -2.27 -3.16
C VAL A 68 -10.15 -3.33 -3.61
N ILE A 69 -10.30 -4.39 -2.82
CA ILE A 69 -11.22 -5.48 -3.08
C ILE A 69 -12.28 -5.43 -1.98
N CYS A 70 -13.50 -5.02 -2.36
CA CYS A 70 -14.66 -5.02 -1.49
C CYS A 70 -15.42 -6.32 -1.72
N ILE A 71 -15.76 -7.02 -0.65
CA ILE A 71 -16.55 -8.24 -0.70
C ILE A 71 -17.92 -7.93 -0.14
N GLU A 72 -18.96 -8.22 -0.93
CA GLU A 72 -20.36 -8.17 -0.54
C GLU A 72 -20.88 -9.58 -0.26
N ASP A 73 -21.80 -9.70 0.69
CA ASP A 73 -22.50 -10.95 1.00
C ASP A 73 -23.69 -11.22 0.06
N GLU A 74 -24.49 -12.22 0.38
CA GLU A 74 -25.70 -12.59 -0.37
C GLU A 74 -26.79 -11.50 -0.39
N ASN A 75 -26.76 -10.57 0.59
CA ASN A 75 -27.70 -9.45 0.71
C ASN A 75 -27.19 -8.18 0.02
N GLY A 76 -25.95 -8.20 -0.50
CA GLY A 76 -25.28 -7.02 -1.05
C GLY A 76 -24.69 -6.09 0.01
N GLU A 77 -24.62 -6.54 1.27
CA GLU A 77 -23.98 -5.77 2.34
C GLU A 77 -22.46 -5.98 2.31
N LYS A 78 -21.71 -4.92 2.62
CA LYS A 78 -20.24 -5.00 2.70
C LYS A 78 -19.84 -5.96 3.82
N PHE A 79 -19.26 -7.09 3.44
CA PHE A 79 -18.80 -8.14 4.33
C PHE A 79 -17.34 -7.95 4.74
N ALA A 80 -16.48 -7.61 3.78
CA ALA A 80 -15.06 -7.37 4.02
C ALA A 80 -14.47 -6.40 2.99
N GLU A 81 -13.34 -5.80 3.32
CA GLU A 81 -12.55 -5.02 2.37
C GLU A 81 -11.07 -5.17 2.67
N ILE A 82 -10.29 -5.39 1.61
CA ILE A 82 -8.84 -5.46 1.71
C ILE A 82 -8.23 -4.49 0.71
N THR A 83 -7.14 -3.85 1.13
CA THR A 83 -6.28 -3.06 0.24
C THR A 83 -4.98 -3.82 0.02
N THR A 84 -4.63 -4.07 -1.23
CA THR A 84 -3.45 -4.87 -1.59
C THR A 84 -2.74 -4.29 -2.81
N SER A 85 -1.63 -4.91 -3.20
CA SER A 85 -0.95 -4.65 -4.47
C SER A 85 -1.07 -5.87 -5.37
N ALA A 86 -0.87 -5.68 -6.68
CA ALA A 86 -0.85 -6.80 -7.62
C ALA A 86 0.22 -7.86 -7.26
N ILE A 87 1.26 -7.52 -6.49
CA ILE A 87 2.30 -8.47 -6.08
C ILE A 87 1.82 -9.33 -4.90
N LYS A 88 1.14 -8.74 -3.92
CA LYS A 88 0.70 -9.39 -2.68
C LYS A 88 -0.72 -9.95 -2.75
N LEU A 89 -1.31 -9.99 -3.94
CA LEU A 89 -2.72 -10.28 -4.15
C LEU A 89 -3.14 -11.63 -3.56
N LEU A 90 -2.40 -12.71 -3.84
CA LEU A 90 -2.75 -14.05 -3.34
C LEU A 90 -2.75 -14.11 -1.82
N ASP A 91 -1.68 -13.64 -1.18
CA ASP A 91 -1.57 -13.63 0.28
C ASP A 91 -2.69 -12.80 0.93
N SER A 92 -3.06 -11.68 0.29
CA SER A 92 -4.14 -10.81 0.77
C SER A 92 -5.53 -11.44 0.58
N LEU A 93 -5.73 -12.22 -0.49
CA LEU A 93 -6.95 -13.00 -0.67
C LEU A 93 -7.05 -14.10 0.40
N ILE A 94 -5.94 -14.77 0.73
CA ILE A 94 -5.90 -15.79 1.77
C ILE A 94 -6.19 -15.18 3.16
N SER A 95 -5.77 -13.93 3.44
CA SER A 95 -6.12 -13.26 4.70
C SER A 95 -7.61 -12.96 4.86
N LEU A 96 -8.43 -13.15 3.82
CA LEU A 96 -9.89 -13.08 3.95
C LEU A 96 -10.46 -14.17 4.88
N ASN A 97 -9.70 -15.23 5.17
CA ASN A 97 -10.02 -16.21 6.21
C ASN A 97 -10.26 -15.55 7.57
N ASP A 98 -9.53 -14.47 7.90
CA ASP A 98 -9.66 -13.74 9.17
C ASP A 98 -11.03 -13.02 9.27
N TYR A 99 -11.66 -12.77 8.12
CA TYR A 99 -12.98 -12.17 8.00
C TYR A 99 -14.09 -13.22 7.80
N GLY A 100 -13.79 -14.51 7.90
CA GLY A 100 -14.76 -15.61 7.77
C GLY A 100 -15.04 -16.05 6.34
N ILE A 101 -14.37 -15.49 5.33
CA ILE A 101 -14.44 -15.96 3.94
C ILE A 101 -13.45 -17.11 3.80
N VAL A 102 -13.86 -18.32 4.15
CA VAL A 102 -12.99 -19.51 4.12
C VAL A 102 -13.21 -20.30 2.85
N LEU A 103 -12.31 -20.10 1.87
CA LEU A 103 -12.34 -20.78 0.57
C LEU A 103 -11.15 -21.72 0.41
N SER A 104 -11.24 -22.65 -0.53
CA SER A 104 -10.08 -23.49 -0.85
C SER A 104 -8.98 -22.68 -1.53
N ASN A 105 -7.72 -23.07 -1.35
CA ASN A 105 -6.56 -22.44 -1.99
C ASN A 105 -6.67 -22.39 -3.52
N PHE A 106 -7.34 -23.35 -4.14
CA PHE A 106 -7.59 -23.34 -5.59
C PHE A 106 -8.55 -22.22 -5.99
N VAL A 107 -9.57 -21.95 -5.19
CA VAL A 107 -10.51 -20.86 -5.45
C VAL A 107 -9.81 -19.50 -5.32
N TYR A 108 -8.98 -19.28 -4.29
CA TYR A 108 -8.21 -18.04 -4.19
C TYR A 108 -7.27 -17.81 -5.38
N LYS A 109 -6.60 -18.86 -5.86
CA LYS A 109 -5.75 -18.78 -7.06
C LYS A 109 -6.55 -18.44 -8.31
N ASP A 110 -7.74 -19.00 -8.46
CA ASP A 110 -8.62 -18.68 -9.59
C ASP A 110 -9.11 -17.22 -9.53
N ILE A 111 -9.48 -16.73 -8.34
CA ILE A 111 -9.83 -15.31 -8.13
C ILE A 111 -8.63 -14.42 -8.47
N GLU A 112 -7.44 -14.73 -7.95
CA GLU A 112 -6.20 -14.00 -8.25
C GLU A 112 -5.96 -13.91 -9.76
N GLN A 113 -6.02 -15.05 -10.46
CA GLN A 113 -5.77 -15.11 -11.89
C GLN A 113 -6.79 -14.27 -12.67
N CYS A 114 -8.06 -14.31 -12.28
CA CYS A 114 -9.09 -13.50 -12.92
C CYS A 114 -8.86 -12.01 -12.71
N ILE A 115 -8.54 -11.57 -11.48
CA ILE A 115 -8.18 -10.18 -11.19
C ILE A 115 -6.99 -9.75 -12.07
N ARG A 116 -5.96 -10.59 -12.18
CA ARG A 116 -4.78 -10.29 -13.02
C ARG A 116 -5.11 -10.17 -14.50
N ASN A 117 -5.96 -11.04 -15.01
CA ASN A 117 -6.36 -11.03 -16.42
C ASN A 117 -7.09 -9.74 -16.81
N VAL A 118 -7.89 -9.19 -15.89
CA VAL A 118 -8.67 -7.97 -16.13
C VAL A 118 -8.00 -6.69 -15.59
N TYR A 119 -6.87 -6.80 -14.88
CA TYR A 119 -6.21 -5.68 -14.21
C TYR A 119 -5.98 -4.47 -15.11
N HIS A 120 -5.59 -4.70 -16.36
CA HIS A 120 -5.31 -3.65 -17.34
C HIS A 120 -6.57 -2.99 -17.92
N LEU A 121 -7.73 -3.63 -17.76
CA LEU A 121 -9.05 -3.13 -18.20
C LEU A 121 -9.76 -2.33 -17.11
N LEU A 122 -9.30 -2.41 -15.85
CA LEU A 122 -9.87 -1.66 -14.75
C LEU A 122 -9.48 -0.18 -14.83
N ASP A 123 -10.48 0.68 -14.76
CA ASP A 123 -10.28 2.12 -14.65
C ASP A 123 -9.50 2.47 -13.38
N ILE A 124 -8.54 3.39 -13.53
CA ILE A 124 -7.72 3.86 -12.41
C ILE A 124 -8.45 5.01 -11.72
N LYS A 125 -8.80 4.82 -10.44
CA LYS A 125 -9.22 5.90 -9.57
C LYS A 125 -7.99 6.54 -8.93
N TYR A 126 -7.69 7.78 -9.32
CA TYR A 126 -6.64 8.54 -8.66
C TYR A 126 -7.11 8.98 -7.28
N ILE A 127 -6.25 8.76 -6.28
CA ILE A 127 -6.51 9.13 -4.88
C ILE A 127 -5.36 9.97 -4.35
N HIS A 128 -5.70 10.86 -3.43
CA HIS A 128 -4.73 11.45 -2.52
C HIS A 128 -4.57 10.51 -1.33
N THR A 129 -3.34 10.17 -0.99
CA THR A 129 -3.04 9.29 0.13
C THR A 129 -3.08 10.14 1.40
N GLU A 130 -3.90 9.81 2.40
CA GLU A 130 -3.92 10.56 3.68
C GLU A 130 -2.64 10.35 4.52
N LEU A 131 -1.91 9.27 4.23
CA LEU A 131 -0.63 8.92 4.85
C LEU A 131 0.55 9.68 4.22
N VAL A 132 0.44 11.00 4.10
CA VAL A 132 1.61 11.84 3.81
C VAL A 132 2.34 12.12 5.13
N LEU A 133 3.64 11.81 5.18
CA LEU A 133 4.55 12.32 6.20
C LEU A 133 4.80 13.79 5.91
N ASP A 134 4.00 14.65 6.51
CA ASP A 134 4.22 16.09 6.53
C ASP A 134 5.17 16.50 7.67
N ASP A 135 5.54 17.77 7.70
CA ASP A 135 6.48 18.31 8.67
C ASP A 135 5.96 18.20 10.11
N ASP A 136 4.64 18.29 10.32
CA ASP A 136 4.03 18.23 11.65
C ASP A 136 4.12 16.82 12.22
N LYS A 137 3.73 15.80 11.44
CA LYS A 137 3.91 14.39 11.82
C LYS A 137 5.38 14.04 12.05
N LEU A 138 6.28 14.60 11.25
CA LEU A 138 7.71 14.39 11.43
C LEU A 138 8.19 14.99 12.76
N ARG A 139 7.69 16.17 13.17
CA ARG A 139 7.98 16.78 14.48
C ARG A 139 7.43 15.95 15.64
N GLU A 140 6.23 15.40 15.51
CA GLU A 140 5.63 14.53 16.53
C GLU A 140 6.48 13.26 16.71
N ILE A 141 6.91 12.62 15.62
CA ILE A 141 7.84 11.48 15.67
C ILE A 141 9.15 11.88 16.36
N ILE A 142 9.67 13.08 16.09
CA ILE A 142 10.86 13.59 16.77
C ILE A 142 10.61 13.80 18.26
N SER A 143 9.44 14.31 18.67
CA SER A 143 9.08 14.45 20.08
C SER A 143 9.12 13.10 20.80
N MET A 144 8.51 12.06 20.22
CA MET A 144 8.56 10.70 20.79
C MET A 144 9.99 10.20 20.97
N VAL A 145 10.88 10.50 20.01
CA VAL A 145 12.30 10.12 20.09
C VAL A 145 13.02 10.88 21.23
N ILE A 146 12.71 12.16 21.43
CA ILE A 146 13.29 12.96 22.52
C ILE A 146 12.83 12.46 23.88
N ASP A 147 11.54 12.14 24.02
CA ASP A 147 10.96 11.62 25.25
C ASP A 147 11.61 10.28 25.60
N TYR A 148 11.67 9.35 24.64
CA TYR A 148 12.38 8.08 24.80
C TYR A 148 13.85 8.25 25.20
N ALA A 149 14.58 9.16 24.55
CA ALA A 149 15.97 9.40 24.87
C ALA A 149 16.18 9.97 26.28
N SER A 150 15.24 10.80 26.73
CA SER A 150 15.24 11.41 28.06
C SER A 150 14.93 10.39 29.15
N GLU A 151 14.02 9.45 28.90
CA GLU A 151 13.66 8.38 29.83
C GLU A 151 14.80 7.36 30.06
N ILE A 152 15.51 6.97 28.99
CA ILE A 152 16.62 6.00 29.09
C ILE A 152 17.90 6.63 29.68
N GLY A 153 18.13 7.93 29.46
CA GLY A 153 19.15 8.69 30.17
C GLY A 153 20.62 8.38 29.84
N ASN A 154 20.93 7.63 28.77
CA ASN A 154 22.30 7.26 28.36
C ASN A 154 22.48 7.01 26.84
N LEU A 155 21.73 7.70 25.99
CA LEU A 155 21.78 7.50 24.53
C LEU A 155 22.66 8.53 23.81
N GLU A 156 23.35 9.41 24.53
CA GLU A 156 24.19 10.46 23.96
C GLU A 156 25.56 9.96 23.53
N TYR A 157 25.93 10.28 22.29
CA TYR A 157 27.24 9.95 21.73
C TYR A 157 27.72 11.08 20.83
N GLU A 158 29.03 11.31 20.84
CA GLU A 158 29.65 12.22 19.89
C GLU A 158 30.01 11.49 18.60
N VAL A 159 29.62 12.07 17.47
CA VAL A 159 29.92 11.56 16.13
C VAL A 159 30.43 12.72 15.29
N ASN A 160 31.69 12.67 14.88
CA ASN A 160 32.31 13.69 14.04
C ASN A 160 32.09 15.12 14.57
N GLY A 161 32.25 15.34 15.89
CA GLY A 161 32.04 16.64 16.53
C GLY A 161 30.57 17.01 16.79
N LYS A 162 29.61 16.10 16.55
CA LYS A 162 28.18 16.34 16.78
C LYS A 162 27.65 15.42 17.87
N VAL A 163 26.99 16.00 18.87
CA VAL A 163 26.27 15.24 19.90
C VAL A 163 24.99 14.66 19.28
N CYS A 164 24.80 13.36 19.43
CA CYS A 164 23.70 12.63 18.83
C CYS A 164 23.03 11.70 19.85
N TYR A 165 21.75 11.43 19.68
CA TYR A 165 21.10 10.30 20.33
C TYR A 165 21.16 9.08 19.42
N ASN A 166 21.74 7.98 19.89
CA ASN A 166 21.79 6.72 19.17
C ASN A 166 20.64 5.81 19.62
N ILE A 167 19.54 5.83 18.87
CA ILE A 167 18.38 4.98 19.16
C ILE A 167 18.56 3.64 18.46
N PRO A 168 18.54 2.49 19.15
CA PRO A 168 18.56 1.19 18.49
C PRO A 168 17.44 1.05 17.46
N VAL A 169 17.73 0.44 16.32
CA VAL A 169 16.74 0.29 15.23
C VAL A 169 15.54 -0.54 15.69
N ALA A 170 15.76 -1.53 16.55
CA ALA A 170 14.69 -2.33 17.13
C ALA A 170 13.73 -1.44 17.95
N ASP A 171 14.28 -0.65 18.87
CA ASP A 171 13.52 0.24 19.74
C ASP A 171 12.77 1.31 18.94
N PHE A 172 13.42 1.93 17.95
CA PHE A 172 12.74 2.89 17.06
C PHE A 172 11.60 2.23 16.30
N SER A 173 11.77 0.99 15.83
CA SER A 173 10.70 0.27 15.13
C SER A 173 9.53 -0.06 16.07
N SER A 174 9.82 -0.38 17.34
CA SER A 174 8.78 -0.58 18.35
C SER A 174 8.05 0.71 18.68
N LEU A 175 8.77 1.82 18.90
CA LEU A 175 8.18 3.14 19.15
C LEU A 175 7.18 3.54 18.06
N ILE A 176 7.51 3.36 16.78
CA ILE A 176 6.59 3.65 15.67
C ILE A 176 5.39 2.71 15.69
N LYS A 177 5.59 1.40 15.90
CA LYS A 177 4.50 0.40 15.91
C LYS A 177 3.51 0.60 17.06
N ASP A 178 4.00 1.12 18.19
CA ASP A 178 3.20 1.38 19.38
C ASP A 178 2.55 2.77 19.37
N SER A 179 2.75 3.55 18.30
CA SER A 179 2.21 4.90 18.11
C SER A 179 1.08 4.94 17.08
N GLU A 180 0.50 6.12 16.87
CA GLU A 180 -0.44 6.38 15.77
C GLU A 180 0.21 6.25 14.37
N TYR A 181 1.56 6.22 14.31
CA TYR A 181 2.32 6.09 13.08
C TYR A 181 2.56 4.65 12.62
N LYS A 182 1.94 3.65 13.26
CA LYS A 182 2.15 2.22 12.98
C LYS A 182 1.92 1.81 11.53
N ASP A 183 1.04 2.52 10.82
CA ASP A 183 0.63 2.22 9.45
C ASP A 183 1.53 2.90 8.40
N PHE A 184 2.44 3.78 8.82
CA PHE A 184 3.43 4.40 7.92
C PHE A 184 4.57 3.42 7.60
N ASP A 185 5.08 3.48 6.36
CA ASP A 185 6.27 2.72 5.98
C ASP A 185 7.49 3.22 6.77
N LEU A 186 8.03 2.36 7.63
CA LEU A 186 9.20 2.68 8.45
C LEU A 186 10.41 3.11 7.62
N LEU A 187 10.58 2.59 6.40
CA LEU A 187 11.66 3.02 5.50
C LEU A 187 11.43 4.45 5.01
N GLU A 188 10.18 4.84 4.79
CA GLU A 188 9.79 6.18 4.37
C GLU A 188 10.00 7.18 5.50
N ILE A 189 9.59 6.87 6.73
CA ILE A 189 9.90 7.68 7.92
C ILE A 189 11.41 7.91 8.03
N LYS A 190 12.21 6.84 7.90
CA LYS A 190 13.68 6.92 7.98
C LYS A 190 14.29 7.77 6.86
N LYS A 191 13.71 7.75 5.66
CA LYS A 191 14.13 8.60 4.55
C LYS A 191 13.83 10.06 4.84
N GLU A 192 12.62 10.38 5.29
CA GLU A 192 12.24 11.76 5.56
C GLU A 192 13.00 12.36 6.74
N LEU A 193 13.20 11.60 7.83
CA LEU A 193 14.07 12.00 8.94
C LEU A 193 15.51 12.33 8.50
N LYS A 194 16.00 11.66 7.45
CA LYS A 194 17.32 11.93 6.87
C LYS A 194 17.30 13.14 5.94
N ASN A 195 16.29 13.24 5.07
CA ASN A 195 16.11 14.36 4.14
C ASN A 195 15.99 15.69 4.90
N SER A 196 15.26 15.67 6.01
CA SER A 196 15.09 16.79 6.95
C SER A 196 16.27 17.00 7.91
N LYS A 197 17.38 16.27 7.71
CA LYS A 197 18.64 16.41 8.46
C LYS A 197 18.56 16.12 9.97
N TYR A 198 17.47 15.51 10.44
CA TYR A 198 17.33 15.07 11.83
C TYR A 198 18.26 13.91 12.17
N THR A 199 18.60 13.07 11.18
CA THR A 199 19.51 11.94 11.38
C THR A 199 20.84 12.14 10.66
N ILE A 200 21.92 11.64 11.25
CA ILE A 200 23.26 11.62 10.67
C ILE A 200 23.60 10.20 10.20
N CYS A 201 23.10 9.84 9.02
CA CYS A 201 23.38 8.56 8.36
C CYS A 201 24.16 8.76 7.05
N SER A 202 25.04 7.82 6.71
CA SER A 202 25.81 7.86 5.45
C SER A 202 24.90 7.82 4.22
N THR A 203 25.36 8.35 3.08
CA THR A 203 24.63 8.29 1.80
C THR A 203 24.19 6.86 1.47
N GLY A 204 22.92 6.70 1.07
CA GLY A 204 22.33 5.37 0.79
C GLY A 204 22.04 4.49 2.01
N ARG A 205 22.31 4.93 3.24
CA ARG A 205 21.98 4.22 4.48
C ARG A 205 21.06 5.06 5.38
N TYR A 206 20.29 4.37 6.21
CA TYR A 206 19.37 4.99 7.18
C TYR A 206 19.64 4.54 8.62
N ASP A 207 20.63 3.67 8.80
CA ASP A 207 21.11 3.18 10.08
C ASP A 207 22.65 3.18 10.08
N ARG A 208 23.19 3.07 11.30
CA ARG A 208 24.62 2.96 11.55
C ARG A 208 24.87 1.76 12.45
N THR A 209 26.02 1.14 12.26
CA THR A 209 26.49 0.11 13.18
C THR A 209 27.39 0.79 14.22
N ILE A 210 27.07 0.63 15.51
CA ILE A 210 27.91 1.06 16.62
C ILE A 210 28.27 -0.14 17.50
N TYR A 211 29.39 -0.05 18.22
CA TYR A 211 29.74 -1.04 19.23
C TYR A 211 29.12 -0.62 20.56
N ASN A 212 28.24 -1.45 21.12
CA ASN A 212 27.65 -1.23 22.42
C ASN A 212 28.62 -1.79 23.49
N SER A 213 29.15 -0.90 24.33
CA SER A 213 30.13 -1.23 25.38
C SER A 213 29.62 -2.22 26.41
N ASP A 214 28.32 -2.14 26.73
CA ASP A 214 27.71 -2.89 27.83
C ASP A 214 27.43 -4.33 27.41
N THR A 215 26.95 -4.51 26.19
CA THR A 215 26.62 -5.82 25.61
C THR A 215 27.78 -6.46 24.85
N LYS A 216 28.87 -5.71 24.62
CA LYS A 216 30.04 -6.10 23.81
C LYS A 216 29.69 -6.54 22.38
N LYS A 217 28.55 -6.07 21.85
CA LYS A 217 28.04 -6.45 20.53
C LYS A 217 27.89 -5.22 19.63
N ALA A 218 28.05 -5.44 18.33
CA ALA A 218 27.68 -4.46 17.33
C ALA A 218 26.16 -4.39 17.22
N ILE A 219 25.59 -3.19 17.33
CA ILE A 219 24.16 -2.93 17.21
C ILE A 219 23.89 -1.93 16.09
N LYS A 220 22.70 -2.02 15.51
CA LYS A 220 22.21 -1.05 14.53
C LYS A 220 21.44 0.06 15.25
N VAL A 221 21.80 1.30 14.97
CA VAL A 221 21.19 2.49 15.55
C VAL A 221 20.82 3.51 14.48
N ILE A 222 19.84 4.35 14.80
CA ILE A 222 19.55 5.60 14.11
C ILE A 222 20.16 6.72 14.96
N SER A 223 21.09 7.47 14.37
CA SER A 223 21.79 8.54 15.06
C SER A 223 21.07 9.87 14.79
N PHE A 224 20.33 10.38 15.78
CA PHE A 224 19.63 11.65 15.69
C PHE A 224 20.53 12.80 16.13
N ASN A 225 20.62 13.86 15.35
CA ASN A 225 21.40 15.05 15.67
C ASN A 225 20.70 15.84 16.79
N LYS A 226 21.25 15.77 18.02
CA LYS A 226 20.63 16.32 19.23
C LYS A 226 20.26 17.80 19.07
N LYS A 227 21.14 18.60 18.47
CA LYS A 227 20.88 20.03 18.28
C LYS A 227 19.65 20.26 17.40
N TYR A 228 19.60 19.60 16.24
CA TYR A 228 18.53 19.81 15.26
C TYR A 228 17.17 19.35 15.78
N ILE A 229 17.11 18.18 16.42
CA ILE A 229 15.85 17.65 16.92
C ILE A 229 15.31 18.46 18.12
N LEU A 230 16.19 19.03 18.96
CA LEU A 230 15.76 19.90 20.05
C LEU A 230 15.30 21.28 19.54
N GLU A 231 15.88 21.78 18.45
CA GLU A 231 15.47 23.03 17.81
C GLU A 231 14.09 22.88 17.14
N SER A 232 13.79 21.73 16.53
CA SER A 232 12.51 21.51 15.83
C SER A 232 11.28 21.46 16.73
N VAL A 233 11.46 21.15 18.02
CA VAL A 233 10.36 21.09 19.00
C VAL A 233 10.27 22.37 19.86
N LYS A 234 11.30 23.23 19.82
CA LYS A 234 11.32 24.51 20.57
C LYS A 234 10.67 25.68 19.82
N GLY A 235 10.32 25.51 18.54
CA GLY A 235 9.75 26.55 17.70
C GLY A 235 8.34 27.02 18.08
N ASP A 236 7.66 26.34 19.00
CA ASP A 236 6.26 26.58 19.36
C ASP A 236 6.07 27.18 20.78
N LYS A 237 7.04 27.96 21.27
CA LYS A 237 6.89 28.76 22.51
C LYS A 237 7.08 30.26 22.28
#